data_AF-A0A200QJR9-F1
#
_entry.id   AF-A0A200QJR9-F1
#
_cell.length_a   1.000
_cell.length_b   1.000
_cell.length_c   1.000
_cell.angle_alpha   90.00
_cell.angle_beta   90.00
_cell.angle_gamma   90.00
#
_symmetry.space_group_name_H-M   'P 1'
#
loop_
_entity.id
_entity.type
_entity.pdbx_description
1 polymer ?
#
loop_
_entity_poly.entity_id
_entity_poly.type
_entity_poly.pdbx_seq_one_letter_code
_entity_poly.pdbx_strand_id
1 'polypeptide(L)' 'MAIQLENLVESIKSKVKFLKKSSKKKNKPYIKMDKSSSVKVEIRSRKARKLIDKTLKLADRPGKNTN' A
#
# COMPACT_ATOMS: atom_id res chain seq x y z
N MET A 1 -29.68 -20.21 37.58
CA MET A 1 -28.76 -19.09 37.29
C MET A 1 -27.45 -19.55 36.66
N ALA A 2 -26.79 -20.59 37.17
CA ALA A 2 -25.50 -21.09 36.64
C ALA A 2 -25.53 -21.50 35.15
N ILE A 3 -26.57 -22.25 34.72
CA ILE A 3 -26.70 -22.76 33.35
C ILE A 3 -26.81 -21.62 32.31
N GLN A 4 -27.50 -20.52 32.64
CA GLN A 4 -27.64 -19.37 31.75
C GLN A 4 -26.31 -18.63 31.56
N LEU A 5 -25.51 -18.57 32.63
CA LEU A 5 -24.19 -17.94 32.59
C LEU A 5 -23.18 -18.79 31.79
N GLU A 6 -23.21 -20.12 31.97
CA GLU A 6 -22.39 -21.04 31.16
C GLU A 6 -22.70 -20.92 29.67
N ASN A 7 -23.99 -20.90 29.30
CA ASN A 7 -24.41 -20.73 27.91
C ASN A 7 -23.93 -19.41 27.30
N LEU A 8 -23.96 -18.32 28.08
CA LEU A 8 -23.47 -17.02 27.65
C LEU A 8 -21.95 -17.04 27.41
N VAL A 9 -21.18 -17.59 28.35
CA VAL A 9 -19.72 -17.71 28.25
C VAL A 9 -19.33 -18.60 27.06
N GLU A 10 -20.05 -19.69 26.82
CA GLU A 10 -19.83 -20.58 25.68
C GLU A 10 -20.11 -19.87 24.33
N SER A 11 -21.15 -19.02 24.29
CA SER A 11 -21.47 -18.18 23.12
C SER A 11 -20.38 -17.13 22.85
N ILE A 12 -19.82 -16.53 23.91
CA ILE A 12 -18.74 -15.54 23.79
C ILE A 12 -17.46 -16.24 23.32
N LYS A 13 -17.12 -17.38 23.93
CA LYS A 13 -15.94 -18.18 23.61
C LYS A 13 -15.95 -18.65 22.16
N SER A 14 -17.11 -19.09 21.66
CA SER A 14 -17.29 -19.51 20.26
C SER A 14 -17.18 -18.34 19.27
N LYS A 15 -17.80 -17.18 19.56
CA LYS A 15 -17.66 -15.95 18.75
C LYS A 15 -16.22 -15.46 18.67
N VAL A 16 -15.50 -15.41 19.80
CA VAL A 16 -14.09 -14.99 19.84
C VAL A 16 -13.20 -15.96 19.06
N LYS A 17 -13.42 -17.27 19.18
CA LYS A 17 -12.67 -18.30 18.43
C LYS A 17 -12.90 -18.18 16.92
N PHE A 18 -14.14 -17.87 16.50
CA PHE A 18 -14.46 -17.61 15.10
C PHE A 18 -13.74 -16.37 14.56
N LEU A 19 -13.76 -15.25 15.31
CA LEU A 19 -13.06 -14.02 14.94
C LEU A 19 -11.54 -14.25 14.79
N LYS A 20 -10.91 -14.98 15.72
CA LYS A 20 -9.47 -15.31 15.67
C LYS A 20 -9.08 -16.20 14.48
N LYS A 21 -9.98 -17.10 14.04
CA LYS A 21 -9.78 -17.90 12.82
C LYS A 21 -9.96 -17.05 11.56
N SER A 22 -10.92 -16.12 11.57
CA SER A 22 -11.16 -15.20 10.45
C SER A 22 -9.98 -14.25 10.24
N SER A 23 -9.36 -13.76 11.33
CA SER A 23 -8.18 -12.90 11.25
C SER A 23 -6.94 -13.66 10.78
N LYS A 24 -6.75 -14.93 11.19
CA LYS A 24 -5.70 -15.80 10.62
C LYS A 24 -5.89 -16.09 9.12
N LYS A 25 -7.14 -16.24 8.64
CA LYS A 25 -7.44 -16.37 7.19
C LYS A 25 -7.21 -15.07 6.40
N LYS A 26 -7.16 -13.91 7.06
CA LYS A 26 -6.89 -12.59 6.44
C LYS A 26 -5.41 -12.30 6.21
N ASN A 27 -4.49 -13.21 6.56
CA ASN A 27 -3.09 -13.17 6.11
C ASN A 27 -2.97 -13.51 4.60
N LYS A 28 -3.88 -13.01 3.77
CA LYS A 28 -3.59 -12.86 2.35
C LYS A 28 -2.47 -11.83 2.30
N PRO A 29 -1.25 -12.15 1.81
CA PRO A 29 -0.26 -11.11 1.56
C PRO A 29 -0.96 -10.05 0.72
N TYR A 30 -0.90 -8.79 1.14
CA TYR A 30 -1.44 -7.68 0.36
C TYR A 30 -0.96 -7.86 -1.07
N ILE A 31 -1.90 -8.20 -1.97
CA ILE A 31 -1.58 -8.36 -3.38
C ILE A 31 -1.33 -6.94 -3.84
N LYS A 32 -0.05 -6.58 -3.98
CA LYS A 32 0.34 -5.26 -4.46
C LYS A 32 -0.30 -5.10 -5.82
N MET A 33 -1.28 -4.21 -5.89
CA MET A 33 -1.90 -3.85 -7.16
C MET A 33 -0.82 -3.33 -8.10
N ASP A 34 -0.82 -3.81 -9.33
CA ASP A 34 -0.02 -3.20 -10.37
C ASP A 34 -0.42 -1.73 -10.53
N LYS A 35 0.55 -0.90 -10.90
CA LYS A 35 0.28 0.51 -11.19
C LYS A 35 -0.76 0.60 -12.30
N SER A 36 -1.80 1.40 -12.09
CA SER A 36 -2.77 1.72 -13.12
C SER A 36 -2.09 2.37 -14.33
N SER A 37 -2.75 2.33 -15.48
CA SER A 37 -2.32 3.04 -16.70
C SER A 37 -2.07 4.53 -16.43
N SER A 38 -2.98 5.19 -15.71
CA SER A 38 -2.87 6.60 -15.33
C SER A 38 -1.62 6.90 -14.48
N VAL A 39 -1.35 6.07 -13.46
CA VAL A 39 -0.16 6.22 -12.60
C VAL A 39 1.13 6.01 -13.40
N LYS A 40 1.14 5.06 -14.34
CA LYS A 40 2.30 4.83 -15.22
C LYS A 40 2.59 6.05 -16.10
N VAL A 41 1.54 6.68 -16.66
CA VAL A 41 1.68 7.90 -17.48
C VAL A 41 2.21 9.07 -16.65
N GLU A 42 1.66 9.29 -15.45
CA GLU A 42 2.10 10.38 -14.55
C GLU A 42 3.59 10.24 -14.16
N ILE A 43 4.04 9.01 -13.87
CA ILE A 43 5.46 8.75 -13.57
C ILE A 43 6.35 9.08 -14.77
N ARG A 44 5.94 8.71 -16.00
CA ARG A 44 6.71 9.04 -17.21
C ARG A 44 6.75 10.54 -17.46
N SER A 45 5.63 11.25 -17.28
CA SER A 45 5.54 12.71 -17.38
C SER A 45 6.51 13.40 -16.41
N ARG A 46 6.53 12.98 -15.13
CA ARG A 46 7.47 13.54 -14.15
C ARG A 46 8.92 13.30 -14.53
N LYS A 47 9.26 12.12 -15.05
CA LYS A 47 10.62 11.82 -15.52
C LYS A 47 11.01 12.70 -16.70
N ALA A 48 10.12 12.88 -17.67
CA ALA A 48 10.35 13.74 -18.83
C ALA A 48 10.60 15.20 -18.39
N ARG A 49 9.76 15.74 -17.50
CA ARG A 49 9.96 17.08 -16.93
C ARG A 49 11.32 17.25 -16.26
N LYS A 50 11.74 16.28 -15.43
CA LYS A 50 13.06 16.32 -14.79
C LYS A 50 14.22 16.32 -15.80
N LEU A 51 14.08 15.58 -16.91
CA LEU A 51 15.09 15.58 -17.97
C LEU A 51 15.16 16.93 -18.67
N ILE A 52 14.00 17.51 -19.01
CA ILE A 52 13.91 18.84 -19.60
C ILE A 52 14.53 19.89 -18.67
N ASP A 53 14.17 19.90 -17.40
CA ASP A 53 14.71 20.83 -16.40
C ASP A 53 16.23 20.70 -16.26
N LYS A 54 16.75 19.46 -16.30
CA LYS A 54 18.20 19.21 -16.25
C LYS A 54 18.88 19.76 -17.49
N THR A 55 18.33 19.50 -18.67
CA THR A 55 18.88 19.99 -19.94
C THR A 55 18.83 21.51 -20.03
N LEU A 56 17.72 22.12 -19.61
CA LEU A 56 17.57 23.58 -19.57
C LEU A 56 18.65 24.23 -18.70
N LYS A 57 18.85 23.72 -17.48
CA LYS A 57 19.87 24.22 -16.55
C LYS A 57 21.30 24.06 -17.08
N LEU A 58 21.58 23.00 -17.84
CA LEU A 58 22.88 22.81 -18.49
C LEU A 58 23.06 23.77 -19.67
N ALA A 59 22.01 24.00 -20.46
CA ALA A 59 22.03 24.94 -21.57
C ALA A 59 22.25 26.38 -21.10
N ASP A 60 21.70 26.77 -19.95
CA ASP A 60 21.90 28.09 -19.34
C ASP A 60 23.34 28.34 -18.87
N ARG A 61 24.18 27.30 -18.74
CA ARG A 61 25.58 27.40 -18.26
C ARG A 61 26.55 26.65 -19.17
N PRO A 62 26.78 27.13 -20.40
CA PRO A 62 27.75 26.50 -21.29
C PRO A 62 29.16 26.57 -20.66
N GLY A 63 29.81 25.41 -20.51
CA GLY A 63 31.20 25.29 -20.05
C GLY A 63 31.40 24.91 -18.57
N LYS A 64 30.35 24.86 -17.75
CA LYS A 64 30.44 24.36 -16.35
C LYS A 64 29.87 22.95 -16.25
N ASN A 65 30.66 21.98 -16.71
CA ASN A 65 30.31 20.57 -16.62
C ASN A 65 30.63 20.07 -15.20
N THR A 66 29.63 19.98 -14.32
CA THR A 66 29.77 19.22 -13.07
C THR A 66 29.52 17.75 -13.40
N ASN A 67 30.60 17.04 -13.74
CA ASN A 67 30.63 15.57 -13.67
C ASN A 67 30.52 15.12 -12.21
#